data_AF-X1URB5-F1
#
_entry.id   AF-X1URB5-F1
#
_cell.length_a   1.000
_cell.length_b   1.000
_cell.length_c   1.000
_cell.angle_alpha   90.00
_cell.angle_beta   90.00
_cell.angle_gamma   90.00
#
_symmetry.space_group_name_H-M   'P 1'
#
loop_
_entity.id
_entity.type
_entity.pdbx_description
1 polymer ?
#
loop_
_entity_poly.entity_id
_entity_poly.type
_entity_poly.pdbx_seq_one_letter_code
_entity_poly.pdbx_strand_id
1 'polypeptide(L)'
;GQQRIGTIFDFIKGNFTMLKSHNKEYFGKTYAELPRAIQIQILSYKLNVSMLEGVSDSDVLRVFARLNTYTVPLNKQELRNAQYFGAFKQSAYELAFRHYAFWSNNRILSDNEISRMIDAQLTSELLLTALEGIKPTNDTPLKNLYALYDEEFPQSEQLTERFDKTIDTIGEIFGSQLHNTAYKRIPLFFSLFIFVYDALYSIPGQDYPRLRFTRGERDSIYKALLKLSKHIQSNNPPRKYTALNEASRRGTANPDRR
;
A
#
# COMPACT_ATOMS: atom_id res chain seq x y z
N GLY A 1 -0.25 -18.72 4.27
CA GLY A 1 -1.09 -19.89 4.59
C GLY A 1 -2.43 -19.82 3.88
N GLN A 2 -3.22 -18.80 4.21
CA GLN A 2 -4.58 -18.60 3.69
C GLN A 2 -4.67 -18.57 2.16
N GLN A 3 -3.76 -17.87 1.47
CA GLN A 3 -3.73 -17.85 0.00
C GLN A 3 -3.53 -19.26 -0.60
N ARG A 4 -2.61 -20.07 -0.05
CA ARG A 4 -2.35 -21.43 -0.57
C ARG A 4 -3.53 -22.37 -0.36
N ILE A 5 -4.15 -22.31 0.83
CA ILE A 5 -5.35 -23.09 1.14
C ILE A 5 -6.52 -22.63 0.26
N GLY A 6 -6.69 -21.32 0.09
CA GLY A 6 -7.67 -20.72 -0.82
C GLY A 6 -7.49 -21.23 -2.25
N THR A 7 -6.26 -21.20 -2.78
CA THR A 7 -5.94 -21.72 -4.12
C THR A 7 -6.30 -23.20 -4.28
N ILE A 8 -6.09 -24.04 -3.25
CA ILE A 8 -6.51 -25.46 -3.29
C ILE A 8 -8.03 -25.55 -3.44
N PHE A 9 -8.79 -24.80 -2.64
CA PHE A 9 -10.25 -24.80 -2.72
C PHE A 9 -10.77 -24.21 -4.02
N ASP A 10 -10.17 -23.13 -4.51
CA ASP A 10 -10.52 -22.48 -5.77
C ASP A 10 -10.28 -23.41 -6.96
N PHE A 11 -9.19 -24.18 -6.95
CA PHE A 11 -8.93 -25.17 -7.98
C PHE A 11 -9.97 -26.30 -7.95
N ILE A 12 -10.29 -26.84 -6.77
CA ILE A 12 -11.29 -27.91 -6.59
C ILE A 12 -12.68 -27.44 -7.05
N LYS A 13 -13.02 -26.15 -6.81
CA LYS A 13 -14.26 -25.52 -7.27
C LYS A 13 -14.28 -25.23 -8.78
N GLY A 14 -13.15 -25.37 -9.47
CA GLY A 14 -13.03 -25.11 -10.91
C GLY A 14 -12.87 -23.63 -11.25
N ASN A 15 -12.45 -22.78 -10.31
CA ASN A 15 -12.31 -21.33 -10.53
C ASN A 15 -11.12 -20.96 -11.45
N PHE A 16 -10.19 -21.89 -11.68
CA PHE A 16 -9.08 -21.70 -12.61
C PHE A 16 -8.54 -23.04 -13.13
N THR A 17 -7.72 -22.97 -14.20
CA THR A 17 -7.10 -24.14 -14.84
C THR A 17 -5.62 -24.26 -14.50
N MET A 18 -5.08 -25.47 -14.62
CA MET A 18 -3.67 -25.72 -14.32
C MET A 18 -2.75 -25.02 -15.34
N LEU A 19 -1.72 -24.31 -14.86
CA LEU A 19 -0.72 -23.66 -15.71
C LEU A 19 0.34 -24.65 -16.22
N LYS A 20 0.88 -24.39 -17.41
CA LYS A 20 1.86 -25.26 -18.08
C LYS A 20 3.16 -25.38 -17.29
N SER A 21 3.49 -24.34 -16.53
CA SER A 21 4.61 -24.28 -15.60
C SER A 21 4.46 -25.22 -14.41
N HIS A 22 3.23 -25.54 -14.00
CA HIS A 22 2.95 -26.36 -12.81
C HIS A 22 2.82 -27.84 -13.17
N ASN A 23 2.18 -28.16 -14.30
CA ASN A 23 2.08 -29.52 -14.79
C ASN A 23 1.92 -29.54 -16.32
N LYS A 24 2.83 -30.23 -17.02
CA LYS A 24 2.82 -30.31 -18.48
C LYS A 24 1.75 -31.25 -19.03
N GLU A 25 1.35 -32.24 -18.26
CA GLU A 25 0.42 -33.31 -18.65
C GLU A 25 -1.05 -32.88 -18.48
N TYR A 26 -1.35 -32.15 -17.41
CA TYR A 26 -2.70 -31.68 -17.08
C TYR A 26 -2.90 -30.18 -17.31
N PHE A 27 -2.03 -29.55 -18.11
CA PHE A 27 -2.14 -28.15 -18.48
C PHE A 27 -3.51 -27.83 -19.09
N GLY A 28 -4.09 -26.69 -18.68
CA GLY A 28 -5.35 -26.18 -19.22
C GLY A 28 -6.59 -26.89 -18.67
N LYS A 29 -6.43 -27.94 -17.85
CA LYS A 29 -7.55 -28.66 -17.25
C LYS A 29 -7.98 -28.04 -15.92
N THR A 30 -9.28 -28.02 -15.70
CA THR A 30 -9.94 -27.81 -14.40
C THR A 30 -9.88 -29.10 -13.57
N TYR A 31 -10.18 -29.00 -12.27
CA TYR A 31 -10.22 -30.17 -11.40
C TYR A 31 -11.16 -31.28 -11.90
N ALA A 32 -12.34 -30.90 -12.42
CA ALA A 32 -13.34 -31.84 -12.92
C ALA A 32 -12.87 -32.62 -14.16
N GLU A 33 -11.96 -32.04 -14.96
CA GLU A 33 -11.42 -32.63 -16.19
C GLU A 33 -10.21 -33.55 -15.96
N LEU A 34 -9.75 -33.65 -14.70
CA LEU A 34 -8.65 -34.54 -14.34
C LEU A 34 -9.09 -36.00 -14.32
N PRO A 35 -8.18 -36.95 -14.60
CA PRO A 35 -8.46 -38.37 -14.38
C PRO A 35 -8.88 -38.63 -12.93
N ARG A 36 -9.85 -39.54 -12.74
CA ARG A 36 -10.41 -39.82 -11.41
C ARG A 36 -9.36 -40.24 -10.38
N ALA A 37 -8.31 -40.94 -10.80
CA ALA A 37 -7.18 -41.29 -9.95
C ALA A 37 -6.45 -40.04 -9.38
N ILE A 38 -6.26 -39.00 -10.20
CA ILE A 38 -5.62 -37.75 -9.80
C ILE A 38 -6.54 -36.94 -8.88
N GLN A 39 -7.84 -36.88 -9.20
CA GLN A 39 -8.83 -36.24 -8.33
C GLN A 39 -8.79 -36.86 -6.92
N ILE A 40 -8.78 -38.19 -6.83
CA ILE A 40 -8.68 -38.92 -5.56
C ILE A 40 -7.36 -38.60 -4.85
N GLN A 41 -6.23 -38.53 -5.55
CA GLN A 41 -4.95 -38.17 -4.95
C GLN A 41 -4.97 -36.76 -4.34
N ILE A 42 -5.56 -35.78 -5.04
CA ILE A 42 -5.69 -34.41 -4.54
C ILE A 42 -6.54 -34.38 -3.27
N LEU A 43 -7.70 -35.05 -3.28
CA LEU A 43 -8.60 -35.09 -2.12
C LEU A 43 -8.03 -35.88 -0.92
N SER A 44 -7.19 -36.87 -1.20
CA SER A 44 -6.58 -37.71 -0.17
C SER A 44 -5.33 -37.08 0.46
N TYR A 45 -4.90 -35.91 -0.02
CA TYR A 45 -3.73 -35.23 0.50
C TYR A 45 -3.95 -34.78 1.95
N LYS A 46 -3.10 -35.24 2.86
CA LYS A 46 -3.18 -34.90 4.28
C LYS A 46 -2.56 -33.54 4.56
N LEU A 47 -3.39 -32.60 5.02
CA LEU A 47 -2.92 -31.32 5.54
C LEU A 47 -2.59 -31.46 7.03
N ASN A 48 -1.33 -31.21 7.39
CA ASN A 48 -0.93 -31.11 8.80
C ASN A 48 -1.39 -29.75 9.34
N VAL A 49 -2.35 -29.78 10.27
CA VAL A 49 -2.85 -28.58 10.94
C VAL A 49 -2.34 -28.60 12.37
N SER A 50 -1.71 -27.51 12.79
CA SER A 50 -1.34 -27.28 14.19
C SER A 50 -2.25 -26.17 14.72
N MET A 51 -3.04 -26.51 15.75
CA MET A 51 -3.87 -25.56 16.46
C MET A 51 -3.09 -25.02 17.66
N LEU A 52 -3.05 -23.71 17.79
CA LEU A 52 -2.40 -23.02 18.90
C LEU A 52 -3.51 -22.55 19.86
N GLU A 53 -3.61 -23.20 21.02
CA GLU A 53 -4.57 -22.86 22.07
C GLU A 53 -3.86 -22.16 23.24
N GLY A 54 -4.47 -21.12 23.80
CA GLY A 54 -3.93 -20.38 24.96
C GLY A 54 -2.63 -19.61 24.69
N VAL A 55 -2.33 -19.33 23.41
CA VAL A 55 -1.10 -18.65 22.98
C VAL A 55 -1.35 -17.14 22.89
N SER A 56 -0.43 -16.33 23.41
CA SER A 56 -0.55 -14.87 23.29
C SER A 56 -0.40 -14.42 21.83
N ASP A 57 -1.00 -13.28 21.45
CA ASP A 57 -0.83 -12.71 20.10
C ASP A 57 0.65 -12.51 19.73
N SER A 58 1.48 -12.19 20.72
CA SER A 58 2.92 -12.03 20.54
C SER A 58 3.64 -13.32 20.14
N ASP A 59 3.15 -14.46 20.66
CA ASP A 59 3.71 -15.78 20.39
C ASP A 59 3.17 -16.31 19.06
N VAL A 60 1.89 -16.05 18.75
CA VAL A 60 1.30 -16.30 17.43
C VAL A 60 2.11 -15.56 16.35
N LEU A 61 2.37 -14.27 16.53
CA LEU A 61 3.18 -13.47 15.60
C LEU A 61 4.61 -14.01 15.44
N ARG A 62 5.24 -14.47 16.53
CA ARG A 62 6.56 -15.10 16.49
C ARG A 62 6.55 -16.40 15.69
N VAL A 63 5.54 -17.24 15.87
CA VAL A 63 5.36 -18.47 15.08
C VAL A 63 5.14 -18.13 13.60
N PHE A 64 4.30 -17.15 13.28
CA PHE A 64 4.09 -16.68 11.90
C PHE A 64 5.37 -16.15 11.26
N ALA A 65 6.13 -15.31 11.96
CA ALA A 65 7.40 -14.79 11.48
C ALA A 65 8.42 -15.92 11.21
N ARG A 66 8.46 -16.93 12.09
CA ARG A 66 9.37 -18.08 12.00
C ARG A 66 9.00 -19.05 10.88
N LEU A 67 7.71 -19.31 10.69
CA LEU A 67 7.23 -20.16 9.58
C LEU A 67 7.57 -19.56 8.21
N ASN A 68 7.55 -18.23 8.10
CA ASN A 68 7.91 -17.55 6.85
C ASN A 68 9.43 -17.31 6.70
N THR A 69 10.26 -17.73 7.66
CA THR A 69 11.73 -17.58 7.60
C THR A 69 12.36 -18.46 6.52
N TYR A 70 11.73 -19.60 6.17
CA TYR A 70 12.18 -20.46 5.07
C TYR A 70 11.56 -20.08 3.70
N THR A 71 10.81 -18.97 3.66
CA THR A 71 10.19 -18.37 2.46
C THR A 71 10.52 -16.87 2.40
N VAL A 72 9.89 -16.11 1.48
CA VAL A 72 9.99 -14.65 1.49
C VAL A 72 9.50 -14.14 2.86
N PRO A 73 10.33 -13.40 3.62
CA PRO A 73 9.97 -12.95 4.96
C PRO A 73 8.85 -11.93 4.91
N LEU A 74 7.99 -11.94 5.94
CA LEU A 74 6.93 -10.95 6.09
C LEU A 74 7.53 -9.55 6.27
N ASN A 75 6.95 -8.58 5.58
CA ASN A 75 7.26 -7.18 5.76
C ASN A 75 6.56 -6.64 7.03
N LYS A 76 6.92 -5.42 7.41
CA LYS A 76 6.38 -4.78 8.62
C LYS A 76 4.87 -4.60 8.59
N GLN A 77 4.31 -4.29 7.41
CA GLN A 77 2.87 -4.14 7.24
C GLN A 77 2.13 -5.48 7.36
N GLU A 78 2.68 -6.56 6.80
CA GLU A 78 2.12 -7.91 6.92
C GLU A 78 2.11 -8.37 8.39
N LEU A 79 3.12 -8.00 9.19
CA LEU A 79 3.14 -8.24 10.63
C LEU A 79 2.07 -7.41 11.37
N ARG A 80 1.93 -6.11 11.05
CA ARG A 80 0.86 -5.27 11.62
C ARG A 80 -0.52 -5.80 11.28
N ASN A 81 -0.73 -6.25 10.04
CA ASN A 81 -1.98 -6.87 9.61
C ASN A 81 -2.36 -8.09 10.45
N ALA A 82 -1.38 -8.89 10.87
CA ALA A 82 -1.61 -10.06 11.69
C ALA A 82 -1.84 -9.71 13.17
N GLN A 83 -1.36 -8.55 13.63
CA GLN A 83 -1.44 -8.12 15.02
C GLN A 83 -2.77 -7.40 15.36
N TYR A 84 -3.30 -6.61 14.41
CA TYR A 84 -4.44 -5.72 14.64
C TYR A 84 -5.62 -6.12 13.77
N PHE A 85 -6.86 -5.88 14.24
CA PHE A 85 -8.10 -6.21 13.52
C PHE A 85 -9.11 -5.06 13.47
N GLY A 86 -8.74 -3.93 14.04
CA GLY A 86 -9.62 -2.85 14.42
C GLY A 86 -10.05 -1.84 13.37
N ALA A 87 -10.76 -0.81 13.85
CA ALA A 87 -11.44 0.19 13.04
C ALA A 87 -10.49 0.97 12.12
N PHE A 88 -9.32 1.40 12.62
CA PHE A 88 -8.33 2.10 11.80
C PHE A 88 -7.80 1.22 10.66
N LYS A 89 -7.47 -0.04 10.97
CA LYS A 89 -7.00 -1.00 9.97
C LYS A 89 -8.04 -1.16 8.87
N GLN A 90 -9.30 -1.41 9.24
CA GLN A 90 -10.38 -1.58 8.26
C GLN A 90 -10.49 -0.36 7.35
N SER A 91 -10.51 0.84 7.93
CA SER A 91 -10.55 2.11 7.17
C SER A 91 -9.37 2.25 6.20
N ALA A 92 -8.15 1.98 6.65
CA ALA A 92 -6.96 2.08 5.81
C ALA A 92 -6.95 1.07 4.66
N TYR A 93 -7.41 -0.16 4.90
CA TYR A 93 -7.49 -1.22 3.88
C TYR A 93 -8.61 -0.96 2.88
N GLU A 94 -9.77 -0.49 3.33
CA GLU A 94 -10.87 -0.11 2.47
C GLU A 94 -10.49 1.05 1.55
N LEU A 95 -9.83 2.08 2.07
CA LEU A 95 -9.30 3.18 1.26
C LEU A 95 -8.24 2.71 0.26
N ALA A 96 -7.29 1.87 0.70
CA ALA A 96 -6.27 1.31 -0.18
C ALA A 96 -6.90 0.53 -1.35
N PHE A 97 -7.89 -0.33 -1.04
CA PHE A 97 -8.61 -1.12 -2.04
C PHE A 97 -9.47 -0.25 -2.97
N ARG A 98 -10.22 0.72 -2.42
CA ARG A 98 -11.04 1.67 -3.19
C ARG A 98 -10.22 2.39 -4.26
N HIS A 99 -8.97 2.74 -3.93
CA HIS A 99 -8.04 3.43 -4.83
C HIS A 99 -7.12 2.50 -5.63
N TYR A 100 -7.37 1.19 -5.65
CA TYR A 100 -6.56 0.21 -6.40
C TYR A 100 -6.27 0.64 -7.85
N ALA A 101 -7.31 1.06 -8.57
CA ALA A 101 -7.17 1.51 -9.95
C ALA A 101 -6.29 2.75 -10.08
N PHE A 102 -6.36 3.68 -9.12
CA PHE A 102 -5.50 4.86 -9.09
C PHE A 102 -4.02 4.48 -8.87
N TRP A 103 -3.74 3.58 -7.92
CA TRP A 103 -2.37 3.10 -7.66
C TRP A 103 -1.75 2.41 -8.88
N SER A 104 -2.51 1.50 -9.49
CA SER A 104 -2.05 0.67 -10.60
C SER A 104 -1.92 1.47 -11.90
N ASN A 105 -2.96 2.23 -12.31
CA ASN A 105 -2.95 3.01 -13.55
C ASN A 105 -1.86 4.08 -13.56
N ASN A 106 -1.56 4.68 -12.40
CA ASN A 106 -0.51 5.68 -12.27
C ASN A 106 0.89 5.07 -12.01
N ARG A 107 1.00 3.74 -11.96
CA ARG A 107 2.22 2.99 -11.67
C ARG A 107 2.91 3.46 -10.38
N ILE A 108 2.09 3.80 -9.38
CA ILE A 108 2.57 4.17 -8.04
C ILE A 108 2.95 2.89 -7.29
N LEU A 109 2.13 1.85 -7.46
CA LEU A 109 2.35 0.52 -6.90
C LEU A 109 2.10 -0.53 -7.99
N SER A 110 2.92 -1.56 -8.01
CA SER A 110 2.72 -2.77 -8.80
C SER A 110 1.77 -3.75 -8.11
N ASP A 111 1.18 -4.67 -8.86
CA ASP A 111 0.31 -5.72 -8.30
C ASP A 111 1.03 -6.58 -7.25
N ASN A 112 2.35 -6.77 -7.40
CA ASN A 112 3.16 -7.48 -6.41
C ASN A 112 3.37 -6.67 -5.12
N GLU A 113 3.45 -5.35 -5.20
CA GLU A 113 3.51 -4.50 -4.00
C GLU A 113 2.16 -4.45 -3.29
N ILE A 114 1.06 -4.37 -4.05
CA ILE A 114 -0.31 -4.39 -3.53
C ILE A 114 -0.61 -5.75 -2.86
N SER A 115 -0.23 -6.87 -3.47
CA SER A 115 -0.41 -8.20 -2.87
C SER A 115 0.35 -8.37 -1.55
N ARG A 116 1.38 -7.54 -1.33
CA ARG A 116 2.18 -7.45 -0.11
C ARG A 116 1.78 -6.29 0.80
N MET A 117 0.57 -5.76 0.62
CA MET A 117 -0.06 -4.74 1.45
C MET A 117 0.68 -3.39 1.48
N ILE A 118 1.53 -3.11 0.49
CA ILE A 118 2.27 -1.84 0.45
C ILE A 118 1.33 -0.65 0.21
N ASP A 119 0.20 -0.87 -0.47
CA ASP A 119 -0.92 0.08 -0.59
C ASP A 119 -1.56 0.42 0.76
N ALA A 120 -1.85 -0.60 1.58
CA ALA A 120 -2.36 -0.40 2.94
C ALA A 120 -1.34 0.30 3.83
N GLN A 121 -0.05 -0.01 3.67
CA GLN A 121 1.02 0.71 4.36
C GLN A 121 1.04 2.19 3.96
N LEU A 122 1.14 2.49 2.65
CA LEU A 122 1.16 3.87 2.16
C LEU A 122 -0.08 4.64 2.62
N THR A 123 -1.25 4.04 2.52
CA THR A 123 -2.51 4.65 2.99
C THR A 123 -2.48 4.94 4.49
N SER A 124 -1.97 4.01 5.30
CA SER A 124 -1.79 4.23 6.75
C SER A 124 -0.83 5.38 7.06
N GLU A 125 0.28 5.51 6.31
CA GLU A 125 1.26 6.59 6.47
C GLU A 125 0.67 7.97 6.11
N LEU A 126 -0.15 8.02 5.06
CA LEU A 126 -0.86 9.23 4.64
C LEU A 126 -1.92 9.64 5.66
N LEU A 127 -2.70 8.68 6.17
CA LEU A 127 -3.69 8.92 7.23
C LEU A 127 -3.03 9.39 8.54
N LEU A 128 -1.91 8.76 8.93
CA LEU A 128 -1.13 9.20 10.09
C LEU A 128 -0.73 10.67 9.95
N THR A 129 -0.22 11.04 8.77
CA THR A 129 0.26 12.41 8.51
C THR A 129 -0.89 13.42 8.48
N ALA A 130 -2.03 13.02 7.91
CA ALA A 130 -3.25 13.82 7.89
C ALA A 130 -3.82 14.06 9.30
N LEU A 131 -3.65 13.10 10.21
CA LEU A 131 -4.16 13.14 11.58
C LEU A 131 -3.22 13.87 12.55
N GLU A 132 -1.92 13.57 12.49
CA GLU A 132 -0.94 14.00 13.50
C GLU A 132 0.09 15.02 13.01
N GLY A 133 0.08 15.34 11.72
CA GLY A 133 1.10 16.16 11.11
C GLY A 133 2.30 15.39 10.56
N ILE A 134 3.28 16.11 10.02
CA ILE A 134 4.48 15.49 9.44
C ILE A 134 5.33 14.88 10.56
N LYS A 135 5.29 13.55 10.66
CA LYS A 135 6.09 12.75 11.59
C LYS A 135 6.87 11.67 10.81
N PRO A 136 7.95 11.12 11.39
CA PRO A 136 8.58 9.94 10.82
C PRO A 136 7.58 8.80 10.67
N THR A 137 7.34 8.33 9.45
CA THR A 137 6.40 7.23 9.18
C THR A 137 7.06 5.85 9.31
N ASN A 138 7.97 5.73 10.28
CA ASN A 138 8.62 4.45 10.55
C ASN A 138 7.66 3.49 11.29
N ASP A 139 8.14 2.30 11.67
CA ASP A 139 7.26 1.23 12.16
C ASP A 139 6.52 1.58 13.45
N THR A 140 7.18 2.33 14.34
CA THR A 140 6.68 2.58 15.70
C THR A 140 5.45 3.49 15.71
N PRO A 141 5.45 4.67 15.05
CA PRO A 141 4.25 5.51 14.96
C PRO A 141 3.07 4.82 14.31
N LEU A 142 3.31 4.00 13.27
CA LEU A 142 2.23 3.22 12.66
C LEU A 142 1.68 2.17 13.62
N LYS A 143 2.51 1.43 14.36
CA LYS A 143 2.03 0.49 15.38
C LYS A 143 1.21 1.18 16.47
N ASN A 144 1.68 2.34 16.94
CA ASN A 144 0.97 3.12 17.94
C ASN A 144 -0.39 3.60 17.40
N LEU A 145 -0.46 4.02 16.15
CA LEU A 145 -1.71 4.43 15.49
C LEU A 145 -2.69 3.27 15.37
N TYR A 146 -2.23 2.10 14.93
CA TYR A 146 -3.05 0.89 14.84
C TYR A 146 -3.57 0.47 16.22
N ALA A 147 -2.73 0.50 17.24
CA ALA A 147 -3.12 0.16 18.61
C ALA A 147 -4.10 1.18 19.22
N LEU A 148 -3.87 2.47 19.00
CA LEU A 148 -4.69 3.55 19.55
C LEU A 148 -6.13 3.50 19.02
N TYR A 149 -6.31 3.10 17.76
CA TYR A 149 -7.59 3.11 17.07
C TYR A 149 -8.02 1.68 16.64
N ASP A 150 -7.65 0.67 17.43
CA ASP A 150 -8.05 -0.71 17.17
C ASP A 150 -9.54 -0.90 17.53
N GLU A 151 -10.01 -0.36 18.65
CA GLU A 151 -11.43 -0.49 19.02
C GLU A 151 -12.33 0.47 18.23
N GLU A 152 -12.02 1.77 18.26
CA GLU A 152 -12.82 2.81 17.61
C GLU A 152 -11.91 3.80 16.86
N PHE A 153 -12.36 4.26 15.71
CA PHE A 153 -11.71 5.33 14.95
C PHE A 153 -12.74 6.43 14.60
N PRO A 154 -13.03 7.35 15.55
CA PRO A 154 -14.11 8.33 15.38
C PRO A 154 -13.94 9.26 14.18
N GLN A 155 -12.69 9.55 13.79
CA GLN A 155 -12.36 10.41 12.66
C GLN A 155 -12.41 9.70 11.30
N SER A 156 -12.76 8.41 11.27
CA SER A 156 -12.74 7.56 10.07
C SER A 156 -13.49 8.17 8.89
N GLU A 157 -14.75 8.57 9.07
CA GLU A 157 -15.59 9.13 8.01
C GLU A 157 -14.97 10.41 7.42
N GLN A 158 -14.64 11.38 8.29
CA GLN A 158 -14.06 12.64 7.87
C GLN A 158 -12.71 12.46 7.16
N LEU A 159 -11.81 11.62 7.69
CA LEU A 159 -10.51 11.41 7.08
C LEU A 159 -10.61 10.65 5.76
N THR A 160 -11.57 9.72 5.66
CA THR A 160 -11.87 9.00 4.42
C THR A 160 -12.33 9.95 3.31
N GLU A 161 -13.28 10.84 3.61
CA GLU A 161 -13.76 11.83 2.64
C GLU A 161 -12.62 12.76 2.19
N ARG A 162 -11.80 13.25 3.14
CA ARG A 162 -10.67 14.12 2.83
C ARG A 162 -9.59 13.41 2.01
N PHE A 163 -9.35 12.12 2.29
CA PHE A 163 -8.42 11.29 1.53
C PHE A 163 -8.91 11.14 0.09
N ASP A 164 -10.16 10.73 -0.11
CA ASP A 164 -10.77 10.57 -1.43
C ASP A 164 -10.69 11.87 -2.22
N LYS A 165 -11.07 12.99 -1.60
CA LYS A 165 -11.02 14.29 -2.27
C LYS A 165 -9.61 14.73 -2.65
N THR A 166 -8.61 14.34 -1.85
CA THR A 166 -7.20 14.60 -2.14
C THR A 166 -6.74 13.78 -3.34
N ILE A 167 -7.06 12.48 -3.39
CA ILE A 167 -6.75 11.61 -4.54
C ILE A 167 -7.44 12.13 -5.81
N ASP A 168 -8.72 12.48 -5.72
CA ASP A 168 -9.46 13.07 -6.84
C ASP A 168 -8.79 14.34 -7.35
N THR A 169 -8.38 15.23 -6.44
CA THR A 169 -7.73 16.49 -6.81
C THR A 169 -6.38 16.23 -7.50
N ILE A 170 -5.61 15.24 -7.04
CA ILE A 170 -4.38 14.81 -7.73
C ILE A 170 -4.71 14.27 -9.12
N GLY A 171 -5.74 13.43 -9.24
CA GLY A 171 -6.23 12.91 -10.51
C GLY A 171 -6.65 14.02 -11.48
N GLU A 172 -7.34 15.04 -10.99
CA GLU A 172 -7.76 16.21 -11.78
C GLU A 172 -6.58 17.09 -12.21
N ILE A 173 -5.54 17.22 -11.37
CA ILE A 173 -4.33 18.00 -11.71
C ILE A 173 -3.51 17.31 -12.80
N PHE A 174 -3.32 15.99 -12.72
CA PHE A 174 -2.44 15.26 -13.63
C PHE A 174 -3.14 14.60 -14.81
N GLY A 175 -4.47 14.41 -14.73
CA GLY A 175 -5.22 13.57 -15.66
C GLY A 175 -4.56 12.21 -15.80
N SER A 176 -4.32 11.78 -17.05
CA SER A 176 -3.66 10.51 -17.35
C SER A 176 -2.12 10.56 -17.30
N GLN A 177 -1.50 11.67 -16.84
CA GLN A 177 -0.06 11.91 -17.03
C GLN A 177 0.80 11.64 -15.79
N LEU A 178 0.23 11.32 -14.63
CA LEU A 178 0.99 11.16 -13.38
C LEU A 178 2.10 10.09 -13.49
N HIS A 179 1.83 8.97 -14.17
CA HIS A 179 2.79 7.88 -14.38
C HIS A 179 4.04 8.28 -15.21
N ASN A 180 3.98 9.40 -15.93
CA ASN A 180 5.10 9.96 -16.71
C ASN A 180 5.99 10.89 -15.88
N THR A 181 5.63 11.14 -14.62
CA THR A 181 6.35 12.06 -13.74
C THR A 181 7.18 11.33 -12.68
N ALA A 182 8.00 12.08 -11.96
CA ALA A 182 8.76 11.58 -10.82
C ALA A 182 7.86 11.14 -9.65
N TYR A 183 6.63 11.67 -9.58
CA TYR A 183 5.68 11.46 -8.49
C TYR A 183 5.05 10.07 -8.47
N LYS A 184 5.30 9.21 -9.47
CA LYS A 184 4.95 7.78 -9.37
C LYS A 184 5.77 7.04 -8.30
N ARG A 185 6.92 7.58 -7.87
CA ARG A 185 7.73 6.96 -6.82
C ARG A 185 7.10 7.25 -5.47
N ILE A 186 6.87 6.21 -4.65
CA ILE A 186 6.19 6.30 -3.34
C ILE A 186 6.64 7.51 -2.49
N PRO A 187 7.93 7.79 -2.25
CA PRO A 187 8.33 8.92 -1.41
C PRO A 187 7.89 10.29 -1.97
N LEU A 188 7.88 10.42 -3.31
CA LEU A 188 7.45 11.66 -3.97
C LEU A 188 5.93 11.72 -4.11
N PHE A 189 5.27 10.58 -4.28
CA PHE A 189 3.81 10.52 -4.19
C PHE A 189 3.34 10.97 -2.80
N PHE A 190 3.99 10.50 -1.74
CA PHE A 190 3.72 10.90 -0.37
C PHE A 190 3.83 12.42 -0.20
N SER A 191 4.92 13.03 -0.69
CA SER A 191 5.06 14.50 -0.67
C SER A 191 4.00 15.22 -1.50
N LEU A 192 3.63 14.68 -2.67
CA LEU A 192 2.59 15.25 -3.52
C LEU A 192 1.23 15.21 -2.82
N PHE A 193 0.88 14.07 -2.21
CA PHE A 193 -0.36 13.92 -1.45
C PHE A 193 -0.43 14.93 -0.31
N ILE A 194 0.63 15.02 0.50
CA ILE A 194 0.72 15.98 1.60
C ILE A 194 0.55 17.41 1.11
N PHE A 195 1.20 17.79 0.02
CA PHE A 195 1.06 19.12 -0.58
C PHE A 195 -0.38 19.44 -0.95
N VAL A 196 -1.09 18.51 -1.61
CA VAL A 196 -2.50 18.71 -2.00
C VAL A 196 -3.41 18.67 -0.77
N TYR A 197 -3.21 17.73 0.15
CA TYR A 197 -3.99 17.61 1.37
C TYR A 197 -3.88 18.87 2.23
N ASP A 198 -2.68 19.38 2.45
CA ASP A 198 -2.43 20.60 3.20
C ASP A 198 -3.11 21.80 2.54
N ALA A 199 -3.04 21.90 1.22
CA ALA A 199 -3.71 22.95 0.47
C ALA A 199 -5.24 22.90 0.57
N LEU A 200 -5.84 21.73 0.82
CA LEU A 200 -7.28 21.52 0.97
C LEU A 200 -7.77 21.60 2.43
N TYR A 201 -7.03 21.05 3.38
CA TYR A 201 -7.52 20.81 4.75
C TYR A 201 -6.61 21.33 5.86
N SER A 202 -5.40 21.80 5.54
CA SER A 202 -4.30 22.03 6.49
C SER A 202 -3.80 20.74 7.16
N ILE A 203 -2.49 20.65 7.35
CA ILE A 203 -1.85 19.61 8.14
C ILE A 203 -1.54 20.13 9.56
N PRO A 204 -1.81 19.35 10.62
CA PRO A 204 -1.48 19.76 11.98
C PRO A 204 0.01 20.05 12.21
N GLY A 205 0.28 20.99 13.11
CA GLY A 205 1.64 21.27 13.61
C GLY A 205 2.58 21.96 12.61
N GLN A 206 2.04 22.57 11.55
CA GLN A 206 2.81 23.33 10.57
C GLN A 206 2.72 24.84 10.83
N ASP A 207 3.87 25.50 10.86
CA ASP A 207 4.00 26.96 11.01
C ASP A 207 4.57 27.56 9.72
N TYR A 208 3.77 27.47 8.65
CA TYR A 208 4.07 28.10 7.38
C TYR A 208 2.80 28.64 6.73
N PRO A 209 2.89 29.67 5.87
CA PRO A 209 1.73 30.18 5.15
C PRO A 209 1.17 29.09 4.23
N ARG A 210 -0.05 28.64 4.53
CA ARG A 210 -0.74 27.62 3.74
C ARG A 210 -0.97 28.12 2.32
N LEU A 211 -0.50 27.33 1.35
CA LEU A 211 -0.86 27.52 -0.05
C LEU A 211 -2.31 27.07 -0.24
N ARG A 212 -3.13 27.93 -0.86
CA ARG A 212 -4.48 27.59 -1.27
C ARG A 212 -4.56 27.73 -2.78
N PHE A 213 -5.31 26.85 -3.42
CA PHE A 213 -5.57 26.98 -4.84
C PHE A 213 -7.00 26.56 -5.18
N THR A 214 -7.54 27.23 -6.17
CA THR A 214 -8.87 27.02 -6.75
C THR A 214 -8.79 26.02 -7.90
N ARG A 215 -9.95 25.56 -8.38
CA ARG A 215 -10.01 24.69 -9.57
C ARG A 215 -9.38 25.35 -10.81
N GLY A 216 -9.49 26.68 -10.94
CA GLY A 216 -8.94 27.43 -12.08
C GLY A 216 -7.40 27.48 -12.11
N GLU A 217 -6.74 27.20 -10.98
CA GLU A 217 -5.27 27.23 -10.87
C GLU A 217 -4.62 25.87 -11.12
N ARG A 218 -5.41 24.81 -11.34
CA ARG A 218 -4.92 23.43 -11.54
C ARG A 218 -3.94 23.31 -12.71
N ASP A 219 -4.19 23.99 -13.83
CA ASP A 219 -3.28 23.99 -14.98
C ASP A 219 -1.92 24.61 -14.65
N SER A 220 -1.93 25.70 -13.89
CA SER A 220 -0.70 26.37 -13.45
C SER A 220 0.09 25.49 -12.49
N ILE A 221 -0.61 24.81 -11.57
CA ILE A 221 -0.02 23.86 -10.63
C ILE A 221 0.56 22.65 -11.37
N TYR A 222 -0.19 22.08 -12.31
CA TYR A 222 0.29 20.98 -13.15
C TYR A 222 1.58 21.38 -13.89
N LYS A 223 1.61 22.54 -14.53
CA LYS A 223 2.82 23.05 -15.21
C LYS A 223 4.00 23.21 -14.23
N ALA A 224 3.76 23.71 -13.02
CA ALA A 224 4.78 23.87 -12.00
C ALA A 224 5.31 22.52 -11.50
N LEU A 225 4.44 21.56 -11.18
CA LEU A 225 4.79 20.20 -10.75
C LEU A 225 5.51 19.43 -11.86
N LEU A 226 5.08 19.58 -13.12
CA LEU A 226 5.75 18.97 -14.26
C LEU A 226 7.17 19.52 -14.44
N LYS A 227 7.36 20.83 -14.29
CA LYS A 227 8.69 21.45 -14.29
C LYS A 227 9.55 20.91 -13.14
N LEU A 228 8.98 20.77 -11.95
CA LEU A 228 9.68 20.22 -10.78
C LEU A 228 10.09 18.76 -10.98
N SER A 229 9.19 17.94 -11.52
CA SER A 229 9.45 16.55 -11.93
C SER A 229 10.66 16.45 -12.87
N LYS A 230 10.71 17.30 -13.91
CA LYS A 230 11.84 17.33 -14.86
C LYS A 230 13.16 17.65 -14.15
N HIS A 231 13.16 18.58 -13.20
CA HIS A 231 14.37 18.90 -12.43
C HIS A 231 14.78 17.78 -11.46
N ILE A 232 13.83 17.09 -10.84
CA ILE A 232 14.06 15.91 -9.99
C ILE A 232 14.68 14.76 -10.79
N GLN A 233 14.29 14.58 -12.06
CA GLN A 233 14.80 13.53 -12.93
C GLN A 233 16.08 13.92 -13.67
N SER A 234 16.48 15.19 -13.64
CA SER A 234 17.68 15.67 -14.33
C SER A 234 18.96 15.17 -13.64
N ASN A 235 19.99 14.91 -14.45
CA ASN A 235 21.35 14.67 -13.97
C ASN A 235 22.07 15.97 -13.56
N ASN A 236 21.70 17.09 -14.17
CA ASN A 236 22.25 18.42 -13.89
C ASN A 236 21.11 19.41 -13.63
N PRO A 237 20.49 19.38 -12.43
CA PRO A 237 19.44 20.34 -12.07
C PRO A 237 20.04 21.75 -11.91
N PRO A 238 19.28 22.82 -12.20
CA PRO A 238 19.68 24.18 -11.82
C PRO A 238 19.99 24.27 -10.33
N ARG A 239 20.95 25.12 -9.93
CA ARG A 239 21.46 25.24 -8.55
C ARG A 239 20.37 25.33 -7.47
N LYS A 240 19.27 26.02 -7.77
CA LYS A 240 18.12 26.15 -6.85
C LYS A 240 17.35 24.86 -6.57
N TYR A 241 17.51 23.83 -7.41
CA TYR A 241 16.85 22.53 -7.29
C TYR A 241 17.80 21.40 -6.89
N THR A 242 19.10 21.67 -6.71
CA THR A 242 20.10 20.64 -6.39
C THR A 242 19.76 19.91 -5.09
N ALA A 243 19.46 20.65 -4.02
CA ALA A 243 19.10 20.06 -2.73
C ALA A 243 17.85 19.15 -2.83
N LEU A 244 16.84 19.58 -3.58
CA LEU A 244 15.63 18.78 -3.80
C LEU A 244 15.93 17.54 -4.66
N ASN A 245 16.73 17.68 -5.71
CA ASN A 245 17.12 16.55 -6.56
C ASN A 245 17.88 15.50 -5.74
N GLU A 246 18.87 15.91 -4.94
CA GLU A 246 19.61 15.03 -4.05
C GLU A 246 18.70 14.35 -3.02
N ALA A 247 17.81 15.11 -2.37
CA ALA A 247 16.84 14.55 -1.42
C ALA A 247 15.91 13.53 -2.10
N SER A 248 15.45 13.81 -3.33
CA SER A 248 14.55 12.94 -4.09
C SER A 248 15.19 11.66 -4.64
N ARG A 249 16.53 11.60 -4.66
CA ARG A 249 17.29 10.38 -5.00
C ARG A 249 17.45 9.46 -3.81
N ARG A 250 17.36 9.98 -2.59
CA ARG A 250 17.40 9.20 -1.35
C ARG A 250 16.04 8.50 -1.21
N GLY A 251 16.04 7.17 -1.15
CA GLY A 251 14.82 6.35 -1.22
C GLY A 251 13.90 6.38 0.02
N THR A 252 14.03 7.36 0.92
CA THR A 252 13.27 7.39 2.18
C THR A 252 12.81 8.80 2.54
N ALA A 253 11.53 8.94 2.92
CA ALA A 253 10.97 10.15 3.53
C ALA A 253 11.33 10.30 5.03
N ASN A 254 12.06 9.33 5.61
CA ASN A 254 12.45 9.31 7.01
C ASN A 254 13.81 10.00 7.22
N PRO A 255 13.89 11.10 8.00
CA PRO A 255 15.13 11.78 8.32
C PRO A 255 16.07 11.00 9.26
N ASP A 256 15.60 9.95 9.94
CA ASP A 256 16.40 9.16 10.90
C ASP A 256 17.18 8.00 10.25
N ARG A 257 17.07 7.83 8.92
CA ARG A 257 17.95 6.97 8.13
C ARG A 257 19.12 7.76 7.52
N ARG A 258 19.56 8.80 8.24
CA ARG A 258 20.77 9.59 7.95
C ARG A 258 22.03 8.80 8.27
#